data_AF-A0A5K0ZK77-F1
#
_entry.id   AF-A0A5K0ZK77-F1
#
_cell.length_a   1.000
_cell.length_b   1.000
_cell.length_c   1.000
_cell.angle_alpha   90.00
_cell.angle_beta   90.00
_cell.angle_gamma   90.00
#
_symmetry.space_group_name_H-M   'P 1'
#
loop_
_entity.id
_entity.type
_entity.pdbx_description
1 polymer ?
#
loop_
_entity_poly.entity_id
_entity_poly.type
_entity_poly.pdbx_seq_one_letter_code
_entity_poly.pdbx_strand_id
1 'polypeptide(L)' 'MFKMEDVSMGLWVQDFNSSSNVQYSHNWKFCQYGCMEDYYTAHYQSPRQMICLWDKLQRGRARCCNFR' A
#
# COMPACT_ATOMS: atom_id res chain seq x y z
N MET A 1 -20.08 5.06 -13.59
CA MET A 1 -19.12 4.84 -12.48
C MET A 1 -18.55 3.45 -12.67
N PHE A 2 -17.24 3.32 -12.89
CA PHE A 2 -16.61 2.00 -13.02
C PHE A 2 -16.64 1.29 -11.67
N LYS A 3 -16.84 -0.03 -11.67
CA LYS A 3 -16.88 -0.86 -10.46
C LYS A 3 -15.51 -1.03 -9.80
N MET A 4 -14.43 -0.61 -10.46
CA MET A 4 -13.05 -0.77 -10.01
C MET A 4 -12.36 0.59 -10.06
N GLU A 5 -12.17 1.17 -8.88
CA GLU A 5 -11.56 2.50 -8.72
C GLU A 5 -10.12 2.52 -9.23
N ASP A 6 -9.32 1.51 -8.88
CA ASP A 6 -7.91 1.40 -9.32
C ASP A 6 -7.77 1.28 -10.84
N VAL A 7 -8.70 0.58 -11.51
CA VAL A 7 -8.74 0.49 -12.98
C VAL A 7 -9.06 1.86 -13.58
N SER A 8 -9.97 2.60 -12.96
CA SER A 8 -10.33 3.96 -13.41
C SER A 8 -9.14 4.91 -13.30
N MET A 9 -8.38 4.80 -12.20
CA MET A 9 -7.14 5.55 -12.03
C MET A 9 -6.10 5.18 -13.10
N GLY A 10 -5.97 3.89 -13.44
CA GLY A 10 -5.10 3.45 -14.52
C GLY A 10 -5.45 4.06 -15.89
N LEU A 11 -6.74 4.08 -16.24
CA LEU A 11 -7.22 4.72 -17.47
C LEU A 11 -6.92 6.23 -17.47
N TRP A 12 -7.15 6.90 -16.33
CA TRP A 12 -6.84 8.32 -16.21
C TRP A 12 -5.33 8.60 -16.34
N VAL A 13 -4.48 7.78 -15.72
CA VAL A 13 -3.00 7.90 -15.85
C VAL A 13 -2.57 7.74 -17.31
N GLN A 14 -3.20 6.81 -18.05
CA GLN A 14 -2.94 6.61 -19.47
C GLN A 14 -3.25 7.87 -20.28
N ASP A 15 -4.42 8.49 -20.05
CA ASP A 15 -4.81 9.73 -20.74
C ASP A 15 -3.89 10.90 -20.34
N PHE A 16 -3.58 11.02 -19.05
CA PHE A 16 -2.73 12.09 -18.51
C PHE A 16 -1.31 12.07 -19.09
N ASN A 17 -0.76 10.87 -19.36
CA ASN A 17 0.57 10.69 -19.93
C ASN A 17 0.76 11.38 -21.29
N SER A 18 -0.32 11.64 -22.03
CA SER A 18 -0.28 12.41 -23.29
C SER A 18 0.08 13.88 -23.09
N SER A 19 -0.19 14.44 -21.91
CA SER A 19 0.01 15.85 -21.57
C SER A 19 1.22 16.08 -20.67
N SER A 20 1.55 15.11 -19.84
CA SER A 20 2.64 15.16 -18.87
C SER A 20 3.24 13.78 -18.72
N ASN A 21 4.52 13.63 -19.08
CA ASN A 21 5.18 12.33 -19.10
C ASN A 21 5.17 11.68 -17.70
N VAL A 22 4.47 10.56 -17.60
CA VAL A 22 4.34 9.76 -16.38
C VAL A 22 5.57 8.87 -16.23
N GLN A 23 6.13 8.85 -15.02
CA GLN A 23 7.26 8.00 -14.66
C GLN A 23 6.81 7.00 -13.60
N TYR A 24 7.05 5.72 -13.85
CA TYR A 24 6.79 4.65 -12.90
C TYR A 24 8.06 4.38 -12.08
N SER A 25 7.93 4.43 -10.76
CA SER A 25 8.99 4.06 -9.83
C SER A 25 8.60 2.78 -9.11
N HIS A 26 9.48 1.78 -9.17
CA HIS A 26 9.29 0.51 -8.49
C HIS A 26 10.12 0.48 -7.22
N ASN A 27 9.48 0.20 -6.09
CA ASN A 27 10.15 0.04 -4.82
C ASN A 27 9.51 -1.14 -4.07
N TRP A 28 10.35 -2.05 -3.58
CA TRP A 28 9.92 -3.22 -2.83
C TRP A 28 9.14 -2.87 -1.54
N LYS A 29 9.26 -1.63 -1.05
CA LYS A 29 8.47 -1.09 0.06
C LYS A 29 6.97 -0.92 -0.27
N PHE A 30 6.59 -0.93 -1.55
CA PHE A 30 5.21 -0.97 -2.03
C PHE A 30 4.84 -2.40 -2.45
N CYS A 31 4.72 -3.30 -1.48
CA CYS A 31 4.48 -4.71 -1.71
C CYS A 31 3.03 -5.10 -1.38
N GLN A 32 2.41 -5.91 -2.25
CA GLN A 32 1.02 -6.38 -2.11
C GLN A 32 0.90 -7.73 -1.37
N TYR A 33 2.01 -8.43 -1.09
CA TYR A 33 1.97 -9.79 -0.55
C TYR A 33 1.54 -9.88 0.93
N GLY A 34 1.49 -8.77 1.66
CA GLY A 34 1.04 -8.76 3.04
C GLY A 34 1.78 -7.72 3.89
N CYS A 35 2.32 -8.18 5.01
CA CYS A 35 3.08 -7.38 5.96
C CYS A 35 4.53 -7.88 6.03
N MET A 36 5.50 -6.98 5.79
CA MET A 36 6.95 -7.17 6.00
C MET A 36 7.55 -6.11 6.95
N GLU A 37 8.82 -6.19 7.33
CA GLU A 37 9.44 -5.06 8.06
C GLU A 37 9.88 -3.97 7.07
N ASP A 38 9.91 -2.71 7.51
CA ASP A 38 10.38 -1.54 6.73
C ASP A 38 9.65 -1.22 5.41
N TYR A 39 8.42 -1.70 5.24
CA TYR A 39 7.58 -1.30 4.11
C TYR A 39 6.88 0.05 4.33
N TYR A 40 6.27 0.58 3.26
CA TYR A 40 5.31 1.67 3.35
C TYR A 40 3.85 1.20 3.40
N THR A 41 3.54 0.06 2.76
CA THR A 41 2.17 -0.49 2.71
C THR A 41 2.07 -1.86 3.39
N ALA A 42 1.07 -2.03 4.25
CA ALA A 42 0.67 -3.32 4.82
C ALA A 42 -0.59 -3.82 4.10
N HIS A 43 -0.56 -5.02 3.53
CA HIS A 43 -1.72 -5.61 2.86
C HIS A 43 -2.31 -6.78 3.65
N TYR A 44 -3.61 -7.07 3.44
CA TYR A 44 -4.34 -8.16 4.11
C TYR A 44 -4.28 -8.17 5.65
N GLN A 45 -4.39 -7.00 6.29
CA GLN A 45 -4.38 -6.89 7.75
C GLN A 45 -5.80 -6.96 8.34
N SER A 46 -5.99 -7.83 9.33
CA SER A 46 -7.23 -7.86 10.12
C SER A 46 -7.31 -6.65 11.07
N PRO A 47 -8.50 -6.29 11.59
CA PRO A 47 -8.64 -5.18 12.52
C PRO A 47 -7.73 -5.26 13.75
N ARG A 48 -7.54 -6.46 14.33
CA ARG A 48 -6.63 -6.66 15.46
C ARG A 48 -5.16 -6.45 15.09
N GLN A 49 -4.76 -6.88 13.90
CA GLN A 49 -3.42 -6.64 13.34
C GLN A 49 -3.14 -5.15 13.17
N MET A 50 -4.12 -4.38 12.68
CA MET A 50 -4.00 -2.94 12.50
C MET A 50 -3.79 -2.22 13.83
N ILE A 51 -4.54 -2.58 14.88
CA ILE A 51 -4.36 -2.02 16.23
C ILE A 51 -2.97 -2.36 16.79
N CYS A 52 -2.54 -3.62 16.65
CA CYS A 52 -1.20 -4.05 17.09
C CYS A 52 -0.09 -3.29 16.34
N LEU A 53 -0.24 -3.11 15.03
CA LEU A 53 0.72 -2.38 14.22
C LEU A 53 0.81 -0.91 14.66
N TRP A 54 -0.33 -0.30 14.96
CA TRP A 54 -0.40 1.06 15.47
C TRP A 54 0.30 1.22 16.82
N ASP A 55 0.07 0.32 17.78
CA ASP A 55 0.78 0.33 19.08
C ASP A 55 2.30 0.23 18.90
N LYS A 56 2.79 -0.66 18.02
CA LYS A 56 4.23 -0.77 17.75
C LYS A 56 4.79 0.48 17.08
N LEU A 57 4.04 1.09 16.16
CA LEU A 57 4.43 2.35 15.52
C LEU A 57 4.54 3.50 16.54
N GLN A 58 3.61 3.60 17.49
CA GLN A 58 3.69 4.59 18.57
C GLN A 58 4.93 4.41 19.45
N ARG A 59 5.48 3.18 19.55
CA ARG A 59 6.72 2.86 20.26
C ARG A 59 7.98 3.07 19.41
N GLY A 60 7.84 3.55 18.18
CA GLY A 60 8.93 4.09 17.36
C GLY A 60 9.16 3.40 16.01
N ARG A 61 8.66 2.18 15.79
CA ARG A 61 8.79 1.53 14.47
C ARG A 61 7.60 0.62 14.18
N ALA A 62 7.03 0.77 12.99
CA ALA A 62 6.05 -0.18 12.48
C ALA A 62 6.71 -1.56 12.40
N ARG A 63 6.08 -2.56 13.02
CA ARG A 63 6.48 -3.96 12.91
C ARG A 63 5.26 -4.83 12.68
N CYS A 64 5.42 -5.88 11.90
CA CYS A 64 4.34 -6.80 11.60
C CYS A 64 3.83 -7.52 12.83
N CYS A 65 2.52 -7.81 12.79
CA CYS A 65 1.83 -8.53 13.83
C CYS A 65 1.41 -9.89 13.28
N ASN A 66 2.04 -10.94 13.81
CA ASN A 66 1.65 -12.32 13.51
C ASN A 66 0.58 -12.77 14.49
N PHE A 67 -0.51 -13.32 13.97
CA PHE A 67 -1.33 -14.24 14.75
C PHE A 67 -0.72 -15.62 14.53
N ARG A 68 0.10 -16.05 15.48
CA ARG A 68 0.34 -17.48 15.65
C ARG A 68 -0.81 -18.06 16.44
#